data_AF-X1RI60-F1
#
_entry.id   AF-X1RI60-F1
#
_cell.length_a   1.000
_cell.length_b   1.000
_cell.length_c   1.000
_cell.angle_alpha   90.00
_cell.angle_beta   90.00
_cell.angle_gamma   90.00
#
_symmetry.space_group_name_H-M   'P 1'
#
loop_
_entity.id
_entity.type
_entity.pdbx_description
1 polymer ?
#
loop_
_entity_poly.entity_id
_entity_poly.type
_entity_poly.pdbx_seq_one_letter_code
_entity_poly.pdbx_strand_id
1 'polypeptide(L)' 'VRLSRETLRLFGNTSSTSVGITGKRLIAQNIKPGDYALVLSVGPGMSGGATLLRFGG' A
#
# COMPACT_ATOMS: atom_id res chain seq x y z
N VAL A 1 -2.46 7.97 3.83
CA VAL A 1 -1.60 8.96 3.11
C VAL A 1 -0.20 9.10 3.71
N ARG A 2 -0.06 9.31 5.03
CA ARG A 2 1.26 9.46 5.69
C ARG A 2 2.21 8.28 5.41
N LEU A 3 1.72 7.04 5.51
CA LEU A 3 2.50 5.84 5.23
C LEU A 3 3.14 5.83 3.83
N SER A 4 2.36 6.07 2.77
CA SER A 4 2.84 6.11 1.39
C SER A 4 3.88 7.22 1.17
N ARG A 5 3.67 8.41 1.77
CA ARG A 5 4.64 9.52 1.71
C ARG A 5 5.95 9.17 2.41
N GLU A 6 5.87 8.50 3.56
CA GLU A 6 7.07 8.02 4.24
C GLU A 6 7.80 6.92 3.45
N THR A 7 7.06 6.02 2.78
CA THR A 7 7.67 4.99 1.93
C THR A 7 8.41 5.65 0.76
N LEU A 8 7.77 6.61 0.10
CA LEU A 8 8.39 7.40 -0.96
C LEU A 8 9.65 8.15 -0.46
N ARG A 9 9.60 8.74 0.74
CA ARG A 9 10.74 9.44 1.34
C ARG A 9 11.93 8.52 1.60
N LEU A 10 11.67 7.29 2.05
CA LEU A 10 12.72 6.35 2.44
C LEU A 10 13.30 5.54 1.27
N PHE A 11 12.47 5.19 0.29
CA PHE A 11 12.83 4.22 -0.76
C PHE A 11 12.68 4.77 -2.18
N GLY A 12 12.13 5.98 -2.35
CA GLY A 12 11.79 6.52 -3.66
C GLY A 12 10.62 5.77 -4.32
N ASN A 13 10.43 6.05 -5.61
CA ASN A 13 9.51 5.27 -6.44
C ASN A 13 10.27 4.06 -7.00
N THR A 14 9.95 2.87 -6.50
CA THR A 14 10.55 1.61 -6.94
C THR A 14 9.65 0.86 -7.92
N SER A 15 8.89 1.61 -8.74
CA SER A 15 7.91 1.08 -9.68
C SER A 15 6.88 0.21 -8.95
N SER A 16 6.51 -0.95 -9.52
CA SER A 16 5.54 -1.90 -8.96
C SER A 16 5.88 -2.36 -7.54
N THR A 17 7.16 -2.43 -7.18
CA THR A 17 7.61 -2.86 -5.84
C THR A 17 7.22 -1.86 -4.74
N SER A 18 6.92 -0.61 -5.07
CA SER A 18 6.50 0.43 -4.11
C SER A 18 5.26 0.03 -3.31
N VAL A 19 4.34 -0.71 -3.96
CA VAL A 19 3.11 -1.20 -3.33
C VAL A 19 3.45 -2.28 -2.30
N GLY A 20 4.35 -3.21 -2.63
CA GLY A 20 4.80 -4.26 -1.71
C GLY A 20 5.54 -3.71 -0.49
N ILE A 21 6.46 -2.76 -0.67
CA ILE A 21 7.18 -2.11 0.43
C ILE A 21 6.18 -1.38 1.35
N THR A 22 5.25 -0.63 0.76
CA THR A 22 4.20 0.07 1.53
C THR A 22 3.31 -0.92 2.28
N GLY A 23 2.91 -2.02 1.65
CA GLY A 23 2.13 -3.09 2.27
C GLY A 23 2.86 -3.74 3.45
N LYS A 24 4.16 -4.00 3.33
CA LYS A 24 4.95 -4.55 4.44
C LYS A 24 4.99 -3.59 5.63
N ARG A 25 5.13 -2.28 5.38
CA ARG A 25 5.09 -1.25 6.43
C ARG A 25 3.70 -1.06 7.01
N LEU A 26 2.64 -1.25 6.21
CA LEU A 26 1.24 -1.20 6.66
C LEU A 26 0.98 -2.30 7.70
N ILE A 27 1.42 -3.53 7.42
CA ILE A 27 1.27 -4.68 8.33
C ILE A 27 2.02 -4.48 9.66
N ALA A 28 3.08 -3.67 9.66
CA ALA A 28 3.81 -3.31 10.89
C ALA A 28 3.10 -2.25 11.74
N GLN A 29 1.97 -1.70 11.30
CA GLN A 29 1.12 -0.82 12.10
C GLN A 29 0.17 -1.63 12.98
N ASN A 30 -0.59 -0.94 13.84
CA ASN A 30 -1.57 -1.55 14.72
C ASN A 30 -2.85 -1.96 13.96
N ILE A 31 -2.74 -2.98 13.11
CA ILE A 31 -3.87 -3.56 12.36
C ILE A 31 -4.56 -4.62 13.21
N LYS A 32 -5.88 -4.54 13.28
CA LYS A 32 -6.73 -5.46 14.03
C LYS A 32 -7.52 -6.38 13.08
N PRO A 33 -7.92 -7.58 13.55
CA PRO A 33 -8.91 -8.38 12.84
C PRO A 33 -10.18 -7.58 12.56
N GLY A 34 -10.71 -7.70 11.34
CA GLY A 34 -11.85 -6.92 10.87
C GLY A 34 -11.50 -5.57 10.23
N ASP A 35 -10.25 -5.08 10.35
CA ASP A 35 -9.82 -3.87 9.66
C ASP A 35 -9.79 -4.08 8.14
N TYR A 36 -10.03 -2.99 7.41
CA TYR A 36 -9.96 -2.94 5.96
C TYR A 36 -8.89 -1.97 5.49
N ALA A 37 -8.24 -2.30 4.39
CA ALA A 37 -7.34 -1.40 3.69
C ALA A 37 -7.62 -1.40 2.18
N LEU A 38 -7.54 -0.23 1.56
CA LEU A 38 -7.61 -0.08 0.12
C LEU A 38 -6.21 0.19 -0.44
N VAL A 39 -5.75 -0.67 -1.33
CA VAL A 39 -4.49 -0.49 -2.08
C VAL A 39 -4.82 0.07 -3.44
N LEU A 40 -4.22 1.22 -3.76
CA LEU A 40 -4.37 1.90 -5.05
C LEU A 40 -3.02 1.95 -5.76
N SER A 41 -3.03 1.64 -7.06
CA SER A 41 -1.86 1.77 -7.94
C SER A 41 -2.25 2.44 -9.25
N VAL A 42 -1.29 3.13 -9.87
CA VAL A 42 -1.44 3.74 -11.20
C VAL A 42 -0.20 3.40 -12.02
N GLY A 43 -0.41 3.02 -13.27
CA GLY A 43 0.63 2.61 -14.22
C GLY A 43 0.45 3.24 -15.60
N PRO A 44 1.12 2.69 -16.63
CA PRO A 44 1.10 3.21 -18.00
C PRO A 44 -0.33 3.35 -18.56
N GLY A 45 -0.55 4.36 -19.40
CA GLY A 45 -1.85 4.61 -20.03
C GLY A 45 -2.94 5.06 -19.05
N MET A 46 -2.56 5.61 -17.90
CA MET A 46 -3.49 5.97 -16.80
C MET A 46 -4.32 4.79 -16.30
N SER A 47 -3.82 3.57 -16.49
CA SER A 47 -4.42 2.37 -15.92
C SER A 47 -4.16 2.33 -14.41
N GLY A 48 -5.14 1.88 -13.64
CA GLY A 48 -5.03 1.79 -12.20
C GLY A 48 -5.67 0.53 -11.64
N GLY A 49 -5.16 0.07 -10.50
CA GLY A 49 -5.69 -1.05 -9.75
C GLY A 49 -6.22 -0.59 -8.39
N ALA A 50 -7.33 -1.18 -7.96
CA ALA A 50 -7.87 -1.01 -6.62
C ALA A 50 -8.11 -2.39 -5.99
N THR A 51 -7.46 -2.67 -4.87
CA THR A 51 -7.60 -3.95 -4.15
C THR A 51 -8.03 -3.67 -2.73
N LEU A 52 -9.20 -4.19 -2.34
CA LEU A 52 -9.68 -4.16 -0.96
C LEU A 52 -9.12 -5.37 -0.19
N LEU A 53 -8.44 -5.10 0.90
CA LEU A 53 -7.89 -6.08 1.83
C LEU A 53 -8.74 -6.08 3.10
N ARG A 54 -9.04 -7.27 3.62
CA ARG A 54 -9.64 -7.48 4.95
C ARG A 54 -8.66 -8.28 5.80
N PHE A 55 -8.35 -7.79 6.99
CA PHE A 55 -7.42 -8.46 7.91
C PHE A 55 -8.16 -9.37 8.89
N GLY A 56 -7.61 -10.56 9.17
CA GLY A 56 -8.17 -11.51 10.16
C GLY A 56 -9.47 -12.19 9.73
N GLY A 57 -9.46 -12.79 8.53
CA GLY A 57 -10.53 -13.67 8.07
C GLY A 57 -10.54 -15.03 8.77
#